data_AF-A0AAA9ZR98-F1
#
_entry.id   AF-A0AAA9ZR98-F1
#
_cell.length_a   1.000
_cell.length_b   1.000
_cell.length_c   1.000
_cell.angle_alpha   90.00
_cell.angle_beta   90.00
_cell.angle_gamma   90.00
#
_symmetry.space_group_name_H-M   'P 1'
#
loop_
_entity.id
_entity.type
_entity.pdbx_description
1 polymer ?
#
loop_
_entity_poly.entity_id
_entity_poly.type
_entity_poly.pdbx_seq_one_letter_code
_entity_poly.pdbx_strand_id
1 'polypeptide(L)'
;MDILERDEQIGICQLLHHAIRKLELVALNPINDELLDPTGSYSIGDLLKQNISYLERFYQVVHDEELDKKKFVRESIDSQNSNNEENPFSHWHFVKQYNEINDMEAKLESMERMFENLHQNRHERKQLDIACNRFVTKWEQIRLEQLNQSLTIREESFRQDVALREREVESGLRAAHQIKDYYDWQLAKVETDIDDWMDRFHREKEQVDFRCQKARAQIRRWNEMKKELEGMEGEIKKLETQETEYSKEAEHKRLCQKYAVRLQAWWRGVMVRKGFGPFGKDKNKKSKGKKKAAKGSKPKSKTPTKKVKK
;
A
#
# COMPACT_ATOMS: atom_id res chain seq x y z
N MET A 1 -77.67 39.47 9.75
CA MET A 1 -76.28 39.86 9.52
C MET A 1 -76.18 41.28 10.02
N ASP A 2 -75.49 41.47 11.14
CA ASP A 2 -75.33 42.78 11.75
C ASP A 2 -74.59 43.71 10.78
N ILE A 3 -75.11 44.92 10.63
CA ILE A 3 -74.52 45.96 9.77
C ILE A 3 -73.23 46.40 10.48
N LEU A 4 -72.09 45.88 10.04
CA LEU A 4 -70.76 46.33 10.47
C LEU A 4 -70.70 47.87 10.40
N GLU A 5 -70.14 48.51 11.44
CA GLU A 5 -69.96 49.95 11.45
C GLU A 5 -69.08 50.38 10.26
N ARG A 6 -69.40 51.54 9.66
CA ARG A 6 -68.77 52.01 8.41
C ARG A 6 -67.24 52.02 8.49
N ASP A 7 -66.70 52.36 9.66
CA ASP A 7 -65.25 52.44 9.88
C ASP A 7 -64.60 51.04 9.92
N GLU A 8 -65.33 50.03 10.39
CA GLU A 8 -64.89 48.63 10.38
C GLU A 8 -64.88 48.07 8.95
N GLN A 9 -65.87 48.44 8.12
CA GLN A 9 -65.92 48.05 6.70
C GLN A 9 -64.75 48.64 5.90
N ILE A 10 -64.43 49.92 6.11
CA ILE A 10 -63.27 50.59 5.50
C ILE A 10 -61.97 49.93 5.95
N GLY A 11 -61.85 49.63 7.26
CA GLY A 11 -60.71 48.92 7.82
C GLY A 11 -60.51 47.54 7.20
N ILE A 12 -61.59 46.76 7.03
CA ILE A 12 -61.57 45.44 6.39
C ILE A 12 -61.17 45.56 4.93
N CYS A 13 -61.67 46.55 4.19
CA CYS A 13 -61.29 46.77 2.79
C CYS A 13 -59.80 47.11 2.63
N GLN A 14 -59.26 47.98 3.49
CA GLN A 14 -57.84 48.33 3.48
C GLN A 14 -56.96 47.13 3.83
N LEU A 15 -57.40 46.31 4.79
CA LEU A 15 -56.68 45.12 5.23
C LEU A 15 -56.68 44.03 4.14
N LEU A 16 -57.81 43.81 3.48
CA LEU A 16 -57.94 42.91 2.33
C LEU A 16 -57.06 43.39 1.16
N HIS A 17 -57.08 44.68 0.83
CA HIS A 17 -56.24 45.24 -0.22
C HIS A 17 -54.74 45.05 0.08
N HIS A 18 -54.32 45.28 1.33
CA HIS A 18 -52.93 45.04 1.73
C HIS A 18 -52.55 43.56 1.72
N ALA A 19 -53.47 42.67 2.11
CA ALA A 19 -53.24 41.23 2.10
C ALA A 19 -53.08 40.69 0.68
N ILE A 20 -53.97 41.07 -0.24
CA ILE A 20 -53.90 40.70 -1.66
C ILE A 20 -52.55 41.15 -2.24
N ARG A 21 -52.16 42.41 -2.03
CA ARG A 21 -50.91 42.96 -2.57
C ARG A 21 -49.65 42.28 -2.02
N LYS A 22 -49.66 41.85 -0.76
CA LYS A 22 -48.55 41.08 -0.18
C LYS A 22 -48.49 39.67 -0.75
N LEU A 23 -49.64 39.03 -0.95
CA LEU A 23 -49.71 37.69 -1.55
C LEU A 23 -49.28 37.71 -3.02
N GLU A 24 -49.62 38.75 -3.78
CA GLU A 24 -49.13 38.96 -5.15
C GLU A 24 -47.60 39.08 -5.20
N LEU A 25 -47.00 39.84 -4.28
CA LEU A 25 -45.55 39.97 -4.19
C LEU A 25 -44.86 38.65 -3.88
N VAL A 26 -45.47 37.81 -3.05
CA VAL A 26 -44.96 36.46 -2.76
C VAL A 26 -45.16 35.54 -3.97
N ALA A 27 -46.28 35.65 -4.69
CA ALA A 27 -46.55 34.85 -5.89
C ALA A 27 -45.60 35.14 -7.06
N LEU A 28 -44.95 36.31 -7.11
CA LEU A 28 -43.97 36.67 -8.15
C LEU A 28 -42.61 35.97 -8.01
N ASN A 29 -42.35 35.24 -6.93
CA ASN A 29 -41.09 34.53 -6.74
C ASN A 29 -41.12 33.17 -7.48
N PRO A 30 -40.27 32.95 -8.51
CA PRO A 30 -40.30 31.73 -9.34
C PRO A 30 -39.99 30.44 -8.55
N ILE A 31 -39.34 30.55 -7.39
CA ILE A 31 -39.05 29.41 -6.50
C ILE A 31 -40.35 28.80 -5.94
N ASN A 32 -41.43 29.58 -5.84
CA ASN A 32 -42.70 29.13 -5.28
C ASN A 32 -43.48 28.23 -6.23
N ASP A 33 -43.21 28.28 -7.53
CA ASP A 33 -43.80 27.35 -8.51
C ASP A 33 -43.11 25.96 -8.45
N GLU A 34 -41.86 25.88 -7.98
CA GLU A 34 -41.07 24.64 -7.85
C GLU A 34 -41.25 23.94 -6.49
N LEU A 35 -41.75 24.64 -5.47
CA LEU A 35 -42.06 24.04 -4.17
C LEU A 35 -43.39 23.27 -4.24
N LEU A 36 -43.28 21.95 -4.31
CA LEU A 36 -44.42 21.03 -4.19
C LEU A 36 -44.69 20.69 -2.72
N ASP A 37 -45.97 20.54 -2.40
CA ASP A 37 -46.45 19.88 -1.18
C ASP A 37 -45.83 18.45 -1.06
N PRO A 38 -45.63 17.90 0.15
CA PRO A 38 -45.08 16.55 0.38
C PRO A 38 -45.81 15.38 -0.34
N THR A 39 -47.03 15.59 -0.83
CA THR A 39 -47.84 14.67 -1.65
C THR A 39 -47.70 14.92 -3.16
N GLY A 40 -47.07 16.02 -3.58
CA GLY A 40 -46.84 16.38 -4.98
C GLY A 40 -48.08 16.85 -5.75
N SER A 41 -49.21 17.09 -5.05
CA SER A 41 -50.52 17.27 -5.68
C SER A 41 -50.78 18.69 -6.19
N TYR A 42 -50.11 19.71 -5.64
CA TYR A 42 -50.25 21.11 -6.03
C TYR A 42 -48.98 21.88 -5.67
N SER A 43 -48.65 22.87 -6.50
CA SER A 43 -47.56 23.82 -6.26
C SER A 43 -48.03 24.92 -5.31
N ILE A 44 -47.14 25.41 -4.45
CA ILE A 44 -47.41 26.56 -3.58
C ILE A 44 -47.84 27.78 -4.43
N GLY A 45 -47.27 27.94 -5.63
CA GLY A 45 -47.67 28.98 -6.58
C GLY A 45 -49.12 28.88 -7.04
N ASP A 46 -49.63 27.66 -7.28
CA ASP A 46 -51.02 27.45 -7.72
C ASP A 46 -52.02 27.71 -6.58
N LEU A 47 -51.66 27.32 -5.36
CA LEU A 47 -52.47 27.59 -4.17
C LEU A 47 -52.56 29.10 -3.86
N LEU A 48 -51.45 29.83 -4.06
CA LEU A 48 -51.43 31.28 -3.91
C LEU A 48 -52.31 31.98 -4.94
N LYS A 49 -52.23 31.59 -6.22
CA LYS A 49 -53.10 32.13 -7.29
C LYS A 49 -54.59 31.88 -6.99
N GLN A 50 -54.93 30.69 -6.50
CA GLN A 50 -56.30 30.36 -6.13
C GLN A 50 -56.80 31.22 -4.95
N ASN A 51 -55.99 31.38 -3.89
CA ASN A 51 -56.35 32.21 -2.74
C ASN A 51 -56.46 33.70 -3.08
N ILE A 52 -55.58 34.24 -3.93
CA ILE A 52 -55.67 35.61 -4.43
C ILE A 52 -57.01 35.78 -5.17
N SER A 53 -57.39 34.86 -6.06
CA SER A 53 -58.66 34.95 -6.80
C SER A 53 -59.90 34.92 -5.92
N TYR A 54 -59.89 34.16 -4.81
CA TYR A 54 -60.99 34.16 -3.84
C TYR A 54 -61.08 35.48 -3.07
N LEU A 55 -59.94 36.04 -2.67
CA LEU A 55 -59.89 37.31 -1.94
C LEU A 55 -60.29 38.49 -2.83
N GLU A 56 -59.90 38.50 -4.11
CA GLU A 56 -60.34 39.50 -5.08
C GLU A 56 -61.86 39.47 -5.28
N ARG A 57 -62.45 38.26 -5.36
CA ARG A 57 -63.90 38.09 -5.51
C ARG A 57 -64.65 38.55 -4.26
N PHE A 58 -64.08 38.32 -3.07
CA PHE A 58 -64.65 38.81 -1.81
C PHE A 58 -64.55 40.33 -1.70
N TYR A 59 -63.41 40.90 -2.11
CA TYR A 59 -63.21 42.34 -2.15
C TYR A 59 -64.23 43.05 -3.07
N GLN A 60 -64.51 42.49 -4.25
CA GLN A 60 -65.51 43.03 -5.17
C GLN A 60 -66.92 43.08 -4.57
N VAL A 61 -67.34 42.00 -3.88
CA VAL A 61 -68.67 41.93 -3.24
C VAL A 61 -68.81 42.98 -2.12
N VAL A 62 -67.76 43.20 -1.33
CA VAL A 62 -67.79 44.21 -0.25
C VAL A 62 -67.75 45.63 -0.81
N HIS A 63 -67.05 45.86 -1.92
CA HIS A 63 -66.93 47.20 -2.50
C HIS A 63 -68.18 47.64 -3.27
N ASP A 64 -68.93 46.71 -3.88
CA ASP A 64 -70.19 47.00 -4.58
C ASP A 64 -71.33 47.45 -3.63
N GLU A 65 -71.35 46.99 -2.37
CA GLU A 65 -72.33 47.45 -1.37
C GLU A 65 -72.16 48.93 -0.95
N GLU A 66 -70.97 49.53 -1.15
CA GLU A 66 -70.73 50.95 -0.83
C GLU A 66 -71.22 51.91 -1.92
N LEU A 67 -71.31 51.48 -3.18
CA LEU A 67 -71.73 52.32 -4.30
C LEU A 67 -73.25 52.54 -4.34
N ASP A 68 -74.04 51.56 -3.92
CA ASP A 68 -75.50 51.70 -3.86
C ASP A 68 -75.99 52.57 -2.67
N LYS A 69 -75.24 52.63 -1.56
CA LYS A 69 -75.60 53.47 -0.39
C LYS A 69 -75.24 54.95 -0.56
N LYS A 70 -74.32 55.30 -1.47
CA LYS A 70 -73.93 56.70 -1.73
C LYS A 70 -74.91 57.49 -2.60
N LYS A 71 -75.90 56.83 -3.24
CA LYS A 71 -76.97 57.51 -3.99
C LYS A 71 -78.15 57.98 -3.13
N PHE A 72 -78.27 57.54 -1.87
CA PHE A 72 -79.45 57.79 -1.03
C PHE A 72 -79.32 59.00 -0.06
N VAL A 73 -78.12 59.56 0.13
CA VAL A 73 -77.86 60.56 1.21
C VAL A 73 -77.76 62.01 0.69
N ARG A 74 -77.97 62.27 -0.60
CA ARG A 74 -77.82 63.62 -1.18
C ARG A 74 -79.13 64.39 -1.39
N GLU A 75 -80.26 63.90 -0.88
CA GLU A 75 -81.60 64.48 -1.12
C GLU A 75 -82.39 64.83 0.16
N SER A 76 -81.76 64.94 1.33
CA SER A 76 -82.49 65.20 2.60
C SER A 76 -81.90 66.28 3.51
N ILE A 77 -81.07 67.17 2.99
CA ILE A 77 -80.61 68.36 3.73
C ILE A 77 -80.78 69.57 2.82
N ASP A 78 -82.02 70.05 2.67
CA ASP A 78 -82.34 71.40 2.21
C ASP A 78 -83.83 71.69 2.40
N SER A 79 -84.30 71.69 3.65
CA SER A 79 -85.54 72.39 4.02
C SER A 79 -85.76 72.36 5.53
N GLN A 80 -85.16 73.31 6.25
CA GLN A 80 -85.76 74.01 7.40
C GLN A 80 -84.70 74.91 8.07
N ASN A 81 -84.61 76.14 7.60
CA ASN A 81 -84.26 77.28 8.44
C ASN A 81 -84.62 78.58 7.69
N SER A 82 -85.85 79.03 7.86
CA SER A 82 -86.21 80.42 7.60
C SER A 82 -87.07 80.93 8.74
N ASN A 83 -86.69 82.12 9.22
CA ASN A 83 -87.42 83.02 10.10
C ASN A 83 -87.16 82.84 11.60
N ASN A 84 -86.07 83.46 12.06
CA ASN A 84 -86.19 84.43 13.14
C ASN A 84 -85.10 85.49 12.98
N GLU A 85 -85.52 86.71 12.65
CA GLU A 85 -84.68 87.90 12.82
C GLU A 85 -84.51 88.13 14.33
N GLU A 86 -83.41 87.61 14.87
CA GLU A 86 -83.04 87.74 16.28
C GLU A 86 -82.42 89.12 16.55
N ASN A 87 -83.01 89.86 17.48
CA ASN A 87 -82.67 91.22 17.87
C ASN A 87 -81.26 91.29 18.53
N PRO A 88 -80.26 91.94 17.91
CA PRO A 88 -78.84 91.86 18.32
C PRO A 88 -78.49 92.44 19.71
N PHE A 89 -79.43 93.08 20.41
CA PHE A 89 -79.20 93.77 21.70
C PHE A 89 -80.12 93.31 22.84
N SER A 90 -80.72 92.12 22.78
CA SER A 90 -81.45 91.55 23.92
C SER A 90 -80.48 91.05 25.01
N HIS A 91 -80.79 91.29 26.28
CA HIS A 91 -80.04 90.75 27.43
C HIS A 91 -79.83 89.22 27.32
N TRP A 92 -80.78 88.50 26.72
CA TRP A 92 -80.70 87.08 26.44
C TRP A 92 -79.56 86.71 25.46
N HIS A 93 -79.30 87.53 24.44
CA HIS A 93 -78.18 87.32 23.51
C HIS A 93 -76.82 87.50 24.19
N PHE A 94 -76.68 88.49 25.07
CA PHE A 94 -75.47 88.67 25.87
C PHE A 94 -75.23 87.51 26.83
N VAL A 95 -76.29 87.01 27.50
CA VAL A 95 -76.20 85.83 28.36
C VAL A 95 -75.83 84.59 27.55
N LYS A 96 -76.41 84.41 26.36
CA LYS A 96 -76.07 83.31 25.45
C LYS A 96 -74.61 83.37 25.00
N GLN A 97 -74.14 84.54 24.53
CA GLN A 97 -72.73 84.74 24.15
C GLN A 97 -71.78 84.58 25.33
N TYR A 98 -72.14 85.05 26.52
CA TYR A 98 -71.34 84.85 27.74
C TYR A 98 -71.22 83.36 28.12
N ASN A 99 -72.32 82.61 28.02
CA ASN A 99 -72.31 81.17 28.26
C ASN A 99 -71.53 80.41 27.18
N GLU A 100 -71.61 80.84 25.91
CA GLU A 100 -70.80 80.30 24.82
C GLU A 100 -69.31 80.59 25.06
N ILE A 101 -68.94 81.79 25.50
CA ILE A 101 -67.55 82.13 25.87
C ILE A 101 -67.06 81.24 27.02
N ASN A 102 -67.84 81.09 28.10
CA ASN A 102 -67.47 80.21 29.21
C ASN A 102 -67.38 78.72 28.80
N ASP A 103 -68.25 78.24 27.91
CA ASP A 103 -68.18 76.88 27.38
C ASP A 103 -66.93 76.70 26.51
N MET A 104 -66.55 77.71 25.73
CA MET A 104 -65.33 77.70 24.93
C MET A 104 -64.07 77.80 25.82
N GLU A 105 -64.10 78.58 26.90
CA GLU A 105 -63.04 78.63 27.91
C GLU A 105 -62.90 77.28 28.63
N ALA A 106 -64.01 76.64 29.04
CA ALA A 106 -64.00 75.32 29.65
C ALA A 106 -63.47 74.23 28.69
N LYS A 107 -63.81 74.33 27.39
CA LYS A 107 -63.25 73.47 26.34
C LYS A 107 -61.75 73.71 26.16
N LEU A 108 -61.31 74.96 26.20
CA LEU A 108 -59.90 75.33 26.10
C LEU A 108 -59.11 74.74 27.28
N GLU A 109 -59.60 74.92 28.52
CA GLU A 109 -59.01 74.30 29.70
C GLU A 109 -58.98 72.76 29.62
N SER A 110 -60.05 72.15 29.11
CA SER A 110 -60.11 70.69 28.90
C SER A 110 -59.07 70.23 27.88
N MET A 111 -58.90 70.97 26.78
CA MET A 111 -57.87 70.72 25.78
C MET A 111 -56.47 70.91 26.34
N GLU A 112 -56.23 71.95 27.14
CA GLU A 112 -54.94 72.17 27.81
C GLU A 112 -54.56 70.99 28.72
N ARG A 113 -55.50 70.52 29.56
CA ARG A 113 -55.29 69.32 30.39
C ARG A 113 -55.03 68.08 29.52
N MET A 114 -55.70 67.95 28.38
CA MET A 114 -55.45 66.86 27.44
C MET A 114 -54.03 66.95 26.84
N PHE A 115 -53.57 68.14 26.47
CA PHE A 115 -52.22 68.37 25.96
C PHE A 115 -51.16 68.04 27.00
N GLU A 116 -51.33 68.46 28.25
CA GLU A 116 -50.42 68.13 29.36
C GLU A 116 -50.35 66.61 29.58
N ASN A 117 -51.49 65.93 29.61
CA ASN A 117 -51.56 64.47 29.74
C ASN A 117 -50.88 63.76 28.55
N LEU A 118 -51.12 64.21 27.32
CA LEU A 118 -50.45 63.64 26.13
C LEU A 118 -48.95 63.90 26.14
N HIS A 119 -48.51 65.07 26.59
CA HIS A 119 -47.10 65.40 26.73
C HIS A 119 -46.42 64.52 27.79
N GLN A 120 -47.05 64.34 28.95
CA GLN A 120 -46.58 63.45 30.01
C GLN A 120 -46.50 62.00 29.53
N ASN A 121 -47.57 61.48 28.90
CA ASN A 121 -47.58 60.14 28.31
C ASN A 121 -46.47 59.95 27.27
N ARG A 122 -46.21 60.97 26.44
CA ARG A 122 -45.13 60.94 25.45
C ARG A 122 -43.76 60.93 26.14
N HIS A 123 -43.58 61.68 27.23
CA HIS A 123 -42.34 61.69 27.99
C HIS A 123 -42.08 60.33 28.64
N GLU A 124 -43.08 59.75 29.31
CA GLU A 124 -43.00 58.44 29.94
C GLU A 124 -42.67 57.33 28.93
N ARG A 125 -43.34 57.32 27.77
CA ARG A 125 -43.04 56.39 26.68
C ARG A 125 -41.59 56.51 26.19
N LYS A 126 -41.06 57.73 26.06
CA LYS A 126 -39.66 57.94 25.67
C LYS A 126 -38.68 57.43 26.74
N GLN A 127 -38.98 57.65 28.03
CA GLN A 127 -38.13 57.15 29.11
C GLN A 127 -38.11 55.62 29.15
N LEU A 128 -39.27 55.00 28.94
CA LEU A 128 -39.39 53.54 28.82
C LEU A 128 -38.59 53.03 27.63
N ASP A 129 -38.71 53.65 26.46
CA ASP A 129 -37.96 53.25 25.26
C ASP A 129 -36.44 53.36 25.49
N ILE A 130 -35.96 54.46 26.10
CA ILE A 130 -34.54 54.61 26.46
C ILE A 130 -34.09 53.51 27.44
N ALA A 131 -34.90 53.19 28.45
CA ALA A 131 -34.60 52.13 29.40
C ALA A 131 -34.54 50.76 28.69
N CYS A 132 -35.54 50.43 27.86
CA CYS A 132 -35.57 49.21 27.06
C CYS A 132 -34.34 49.09 26.17
N ASN A 133 -33.99 50.14 25.42
CA ASN A 133 -32.81 50.15 24.55
C ASN A 133 -31.51 49.93 25.34
N ARG A 134 -31.37 50.52 26.53
CA ARG A 134 -30.21 50.29 27.42
C ARG A 134 -30.15 48.85 27.91
N PHE A 135 -31.29 48.26 28.27
CA PHE A 135 -31.36 46.86 28.70
C PHE A 135 -30.99 45.91 27.55
N VAL A 136 -31.57 46.11 26.37
CA VAL A 136 -31.29 45.29 25.17
C VAL A 136 -29.81 45.38 24.80
N THR A 137 -29.22 46.58 24.81
CA THR A 137 -27.80 46.76 24.49
C THR A 137 -26.90 46.01 25.47
N LYS A 138 -27.15 46.13 26.78
CA LYS A 138 -26.37 45.41 27.80
C LYS A 138 -26.56 43.90 27.72
N TRP A 139 -27.79 43.46 27.50
CA TRP A 139 -28.11 42.04 27.36
C TRP A 139 -27.40 41.44 26.16
N GLU A 140 -27.44 42.10 25.01
CA GLU A 140 -26.77 41.63 23.79
C GLU A 140 -25.25 41.64 23.98
N GLN A 141 -24.67 42.66 24.61
CA GLN A 141 -23.24 42.68 24.94
C GLN A 141 -22.84 41.49 25.81
N ILE A 142 -23.56 41.23 26.91
CA ILE A 142 -23.25 40.10 27.81
C ILE A 142 -23.39 38.77 27.07
N ARG A 143 -24.42 38.64 26.22
CA ARG A 143 -24.64 37.44 25.41
C ARG A 143 -23.49 37.20 24.44
N LEU A 144 -23.00 38.25 23.77
CA LEU A 144 -21.85 38.17 22.87
C LEU A 144 -20.57 37.81 23.63
N GLU A 145 -20.35 38.39 24.81
CA GLU A 145 -19.20 38.07 25.67
C GLU A 145 -19.23 36.60 26.12
N GLN A 146 -20.39 36.10 26.56
CA GLN A 146 -20.58 34.70 26.93
C GLN A 146 -20.36 33.75 25.75
N LEU A 147 -20.91 34.09 24.58
CA LEU A 147 -20.70 33.31 23.38
C LEU A 147 -19.22 33.27 23.00
N ASN A 148 -18.55 34.42 23.03
CA ASN A 148 -17.13 34.51 22.71
C ASN A 148 -16.29 33.66 23.68
N GLN A 149 -16.54 33.74 24.99
CA GLN A 149 -15.87 32.89 25.98
C GLN A 149 -16.11 31.41 25.73
N SER A 150 -17.35 31.02 25.43
CA SER A 150 -17.67 29.61 25.10
C SER A 150 -16.93 29.13 23.86
N LEU A 151 -16.83 29.97 22.84
CA LEU A 151 -16.09 29.67 21.62
C LEU A 151 -14.59 29.56 21.90
N THR A 152 -13.99 30.48 22.67
CA THR A 152 -12.57 30.42 23.04
C THR A 152 -12.24 29.16 23.81
N ILE A 153 -13.04 28.78 24.82
CA ILE A 153 -12.83 27.54 25.59
C ILE A 153 -12.89 26.32 24.67
N ARG A 154 -13.86 26.30 23.74
CA ARG A 154 -13.99 25.20 22.78
C ARG A 154 -12.81 25.16 21.81
N GLU A 155 -12.39 26.30 21.29
CA GLU A 155 -11.23 26.41 20.39
C GLU A 155 -9.95 25.95 21.10
N GLU A 156 -9.73 26.36 22.34
CA GLU A 156 -8.60 25.91 23.16
C GLU A 156 -8.64 24.40 23.40
N SER A 157 -9.81 23.81 23.67
CA SER A 157 -9.94 22.36 23.80
C SER A 157 -9.57 21.63 22.50
N PHE A 158 -10.06 22.11 21.35
CA PHE A 158 -9.70 21.51 20.07
C PHE A 158 -8.21 21.69 19.75
N ARG A 159 -7.62 22.82 20.11
CA ARG A 159 -6.19 23.05 19.93
C ARG A 159 -5.34 22.11 20.80
N GLN A 160 -5.77 21.83 22.03
CA GLN A 160 -5.12 20.85 22.90
C GLN A 160 -5.25 19.43 22.33
N ASP A 161 -6.43 19.06 21.84
CA ASP A 161 -6.67 17.76 21.21
C ASP A 161 -5.81 17.58 19.96
N VAL A 162 -5.75 18.58 19.08
CA VAL A 162 -4.88 18.55 17.89
C VAL A 162 -3.42 18.39 18.29
N ALA A 163 -2.92 19.17 19.25
CA ALA A 163 -1.55 19.06 19.72
C ALA A 163 -1.24 17.68 20.36
N LEU A 164 -2.21 17.08 21.05
CA LEU A 164 -2.06 15.72 21.59
C LEU A 164 -1.96 14.70 20.44
N ARG A 165 -2.85 14.78 19.44
CA ARG A 165 -2.83 13.88 18.28
C ARG A 165 -1.56 14.03 17.46
N GLU A 166 -1.07 15.24 17.26
CA GLU A 166 0.21 15.49 16.58
C GLU A 166 1.37 14.80 17.31
N ARG A 167 1.44 14.91 18.64
CA ARG A 167 2.44 14.20 19.46
C ARG A 167 2.31 12.68 19.36
N GLU A 168 1.09 12.15 19.34
CA GLU A 168 0.85 10.72 19.16
C GLU A 168 1.36 10.24 17.79
N VAL A 169 1.09 11.01 16.72
CA VAL A 169 1.58 10.72 15.37
C VAL A 169 3.09 10.79 15.31
N GLU A 170 3.72 11.83 15.86
CA GLU A 170 5.19 11.96 15.91
C GLU A 170 5.84 10.82 16.71
N SER A 171 5.23 10.42 17.83
CA SER A 171 5.66 9.27 18.61
C SER A 171 5.56 7.98 17.79
N GLY A 172 4.43 7.77 17.11
CA GLY A 172 4.21 6.63 16.21
C GLY A 172 5.21 6.58 15.06
N LEU A 173 5.52 7.71 14.44
CA LEU A 173 6.54 7.81 13.38
C LEU A 173 7.94 7.49 13.89
N ARG A 174 8.31 7.99 15.08
CA ARG A 174 9.60 7.64 15.71
C ARG A 174 9.70 6.16 16.01
N ALA A 175 8.65 5.56 16.56
CA ALA A 175 8.61 4.12 16.81
C ALA A 175 8.71 3.32 15.50
N ALA A 176 8.00 3.74 14.45
CA ALA A 176 8.06 3.11 13.14
C ALA A 176 9.48 3.17 12.53
N HIS A 177 10.17 4.32 12.63
CA HIS A 177 11.55 4.44 12.20
C HIS A 177 12.49 3.52 13.00
N GLN A 178 12.36 3.47 14.33
CA GLN A 178 13.17 2.57 15.16
C GLN A 178 12.94 1.09 14.83
N ILE A 179 11.68 0.70 14.56
CA ILE A 179 11.34 -0.65 14.13
C ILE A 179 12.00 -0.95 12.77
N LYS A 180 11.93 -0.01 11.82
CA LYS A 180 12.58 -0.17 10.52
C LYS A 180 14.09 -0.31 10.66
N ASP A 181 14.75 0.59 11.41
CA ASP A 181 16.20 0.55 11.63
C ASP A 181 16.63 -0.78 12.27
N TYR A 182 15.82 -1.32 13.20
CA TYR A 182 16.07 -2.63 13.79
C TYR A 182 15.97 -3.77 12.77
N TYR A 183 14.95 -3.75 11.90
CA TYR A 183 14.81 -4.76 10.85
C TYR A 183 15.91 -4.66 9.80
N ASP A 184 16.29 -3.44 9.39
CA ASP A 184 17.40 -3.21 8.46
C ASP A 184 18.72 -3.72 9.06
N TRP A 185 18.95 -3.48 10.36
CA TRP A 185 20.11 -4.03 11.07
C TRP A 185 20.10 -5.56 11.16
N GLN A 186 18.95 -6.18 11.48
CA GLN A 186 18.81 -7.64 11.52
C GLN A 186 19.02 -8.26 10.14
N LEU A 187 18.50 -7.63 9.09
CA LEU A 187 18.68 -8.09 7.71
C LEU A 187 20.16 -8.07 7.35
N ALA A 188 20.85 -6.95 7.58
CA ALA A 188 22.29 -6.83 7.32
C ALA A 188 23.11 -7.87 8.10
N LYS A 189 22.71 -8.18 9.34
CA LYS A 189 23.33 -9.23 10.14
C LYS A 189 23.14 -10.62 9.52
N VAL A 190 21.92 -10.95 9.10
CA VAL A 190 21.62 -12.23 8.45
C VAL A 190 22.34 -12.36 7.10
N GLU A 191 22.40 -11.28 6.31
CA GLU A 191 23.17 -11.24 5.07
C GLU A 191 24.67 -11.51 5.31
N THR A 192 25.25 -10.88 6.33
CA THR A 192 26.64 -11.13 6.73
C THR A 192 26.85 -12.58 7.16
N ASP A 193 25.93 -13.15 7.96
CA ASP A 193 25.99 -14.55 8.38
C ASP A 193 25.91 -15.49 7.16
N ILE A 194 25.06 -15.18 6.18
CA ILE A 194 24.94 -15.95 4.93
C ILE A 194 26.26 -15.91 4.15
N ASP A 195 26.84 -14.73 3.97
CA ASP A 195 28.12 -14.57 3.26
C ASP A 195 29.25 -15.35 3.95
N ASP A 196 29.33 -15.28 5.28
CA ASP A 196 30.28 -16.06 6.08
C ASP A 196 30.10 -17.57 5.89
N TRP A 197 28.84 -18.05 5.86
CA TRP A 197 28.54 -19.46 5.60
C TRP A 197 28.87 -19.88 4.17
N MET A 198 28.60 -19.03 3.18
CA MET A 198 28.97 -19.29 1.79
C MET A 198 30.49 -19.39 1.65
N ASP A 199 31.23 -18.47 2.25
CA ASP A 199 32.70 -18.47 2.25
C ASP A 199 33.27 -19.74 2.89
N ARG A 200 32.72 -20.15 4.04
CA ARG A 200 33.12 -21.41 4.70
C ARG A 200 32.84 -22.61 3.82
N PHE A 201 31.64 -22.68 3.23
CA PHE A 201 31.25 -23.76 2.34
C PHE A 201 32.18 -23.85 1.12
N HIS A 202 32.51 -22.70 0.50
CA HIS A 202 33.43 -22.66 -0.63
C HIS A 202 34.82 -23.17 -0.25
N ARG A 203 35.37 -22.73 0.89
CA ARG A 203 36.68 -23.21 1.38
C ARG A 203 36.68 -24.71 1.66
N GLU A 204 35.64 -25.22 2.32
CA GLU A 204 35.51 -26.65 2.62
C GLU A 204 35.36 -27.48 1.34
N LYS A 205 34.54 -27.02 0.39
CA LYS A 205 34.37 -27.65 -0.91
C LYS A 205 35.70 -27.73 -1.66
N GLU A 206 36.45 -26.63 -1.75
CA GLU A 206 37.77 -26.60 -2.39
C GLU A 206 38.76 -27.55 -1.72
N GLN A 207 38.75 -27.61 -0.38
CA GLN A 207 39.60 -28.54 0.37
C GLN A 207 39.26 -30.00 0.07
N VAL A 208 37.96 -30.34 0.02
CA VAL A 208 37.50 -31.69 -0.33
C VAL A 208 37.87 -32.03 -1.78
N ASP A 209 37.62 -31.12 -2.72
CA ASP A 209 37.96 -31.30 -4.13
C ASP A 209 39.47 -31.53 -4.31
N PHE A 210 40.31 -30.75 -3.61
CA PHE A 210 41.76 -30.93 -3.60
C PHE A 210 42.16 -32.32 -3.06
N ARG A 211 41.57 -32.77 -1.94
CA ARG A 211 41.82 -34.10 -1.37
C ARG A 211 41.40 -35.21 -2.35
N CYS A 212 40.25 -35.07 -3.00
CA CYS A 212 39.77 -36.00 -4.02
C CYS A 212 40.70 -36.06 -5.23
N GLN A 213 41.18 -34.91 -5.72
CA GLN A 213 42.15 -34.86 -6.81
C GLN A 213 43.47 -35.55 -6.44
N LYS A 214 43.99 -35.29 -5.24
CA LYS A 214 45.20 -35.94 -4.72
C LYS A 214 45.03 -37.46 -4.60
N ALA A 215 43.90 -37.92 -4.07
CA ALA A 215 43.58 -39.35 -3.98
C ALA A 215 43.48 -40.00 -5.37
N ARG A 216 42.81 -39.35 -6.33
CA ARG A 216 42.73 -39.82 -7.73
C ARG A 216 44.12 -39.91 -8.38
N ALA A 217 45.00 -38.94 -8.13
CA ALA A 217 46.38 -38.98 -8.62
C ALA A 217 47.19 -40.12 -8.01
N GLN A 218 47.04 -40.38 -6.71
CA GLN A 218 47.68 -41.52 -6.03
C GLN A 218 47.19 -42.86 -6.58
N ILE A 219 45.87 -43.02 -6.76
CA ILE A 219 45.29 -44.23 -7.36
C ILE A 219 45.86 -44.47 -8.76
N ARG A 220 45.97 -43.43 -9.60
CA ARG A 220 46.61 -43.55 -10.93
C ARG A 220 48.05 -44.04 -10.82
N ARG A 221 48.85 -43.44 -9.94
CA ARG A 221 50.24 -43.83 -9.72
C ARG A 221 50.37 -45.28 -9.21
N TRP A 222 49.50 -45.72 -8.31
CA TRP A 222 49.49 -47.10 -7.83
C TRP A 222 49.09 -48.09 -8.92
N ASN A 223 48.12 -47.73 -9.76
CA ASN A 223 47.71 -48.55 -10.90
C ASN A 223 48.84 -48.69 -11.94
N GLU A 224 49.62 -47.63 -12.17
CA GLU A 224 50.81 -47.67 -13.03
C GLU A 224 51.88 -48.60 -12.44
N MET A 225 52.24 -48.44 -11.16
CA MET A 225 53.20 -49.34 -10.50
C MET A 225 52.71 -50.80 -10.49
N LYS A 226 51.41 -51.03 -10.30
CA LYS A 226 50.82 -52.37 -10.36
C LYS A 226 51.00 -52.99 -11.75
N LYS A 227 50.76 -52.23 -12.83
CA LYS A 227 51.00 -52.70 -14.21
C LYS A 227 52.47 -53.00 -14.47
N GLU A 228 53.39 -52.17 -13.96
CA GLU A 228 54.84 -52.42 -14.07
C GLU A 228 55.24 -53.71 -13.35
N LEU A 229 54.74 -53.93 -12.13
CA LEU A 229 54.99 -55.16 -11.36
C LEU A 229 54.41 -56.39 -12.05
N GLU A 230 53.18 -56.33 -12.56
CA GLU A 230 52.56 -57.41 -13.33
C GLU A 230 53.40 -57.73 -14.60
N GLY A 231 53.95 -56.69 -15.24
CA GLY A 231 54.88 -56.82 -16.36
C GLY A 231 56.18 -57.55 -15.99
N MET A 232 56.82 -57.14 -14.88
CA MET A 232 58.03 -57.77 -14.37
C MET A 232 57.79 -59.21 -13.91
N GLU A 233 56.67 -59.49 -13.23
CA GLU A 233 56.31 -60.84 -12.80
C GLU A 233 56.08 -61.76 -14.02
N GLY A 234 55.44 -61.23 -15.06
CA GLY A 234 55.30 -61.93 -16.34
C GLY A 234 56.64 -62.23 -17.02
N GLU A 235 57.62 -61.32 -16.93
CA GLU A 235 58.98 -61.53 -17.44
C GLU A 235 59.76 -62.56 -16.61
N ILE A 236 59.68 -62.51 -15.28
CA ILE A 236 60.30 -63.49 -14.39
C ILE A 236 59.77 -64.90 -14.70
N LYS A 237 58.45 -65.08 -14.81
CA LYS A 237 57.85 -66.37 -15.17
C LYS A 237 58.34 -66.89 -16.54
N LYS A 238 58.53 -65.99 -17.52
CA LYS A 238 59.11 -66.36 -18.82
C LYS A 238 60.57 -66.82 -18.70
N LEU A 239 61.37 -66.14 -17.88
CA LEU A 239 62.76 -66.52 -17.64
C LEU A 239 62.86 -67.85 -16.87
N GLU A 240 62.01 -68.07 -15.86
CA GLU A 240 61.95 -69.34 -15.12
C GLU A 240 61.57 -70.52 -16.03
N THR A 241 60.58 -70.35 -16.88
CA THR A 241 60.20 -71.39 -17.86
C THR A 241 61.35 -71.68 -18.81
N GLN A 242 62.01 -70.66 -19.37
CA GLN A 242 63.20 -70.84 -20.21
C GLN A 242 64.34 -71.55 -19.47
N GLU A 243 64.65 -71.17 -18.23
CA GLU A 243 65.67 -71.82 -17.40
C GLU A 243 65.36 -73.32 -17.22
N THR A 244 64.10 -73.67 -16.93
CA THR A 244 63.70 -75.07 -16.78
C THR A 244 63.81 -75.84 -18.10
N GLU A 245 63.49 -75.23 -19.23
CA GLU A 245 63.66 -75.83 -20.57
C GLU A 245 65.13 -76.04 -20.90
N TYR A 246 65.98 -75.03 -20.67
CA TYR A 246 67.43 -75.13 -20.86
C TYR A 246 68.04 -76.22 -19.97
N SER A 247 67.60 -76.32 -18.72
CA SER A 247 68.05 -77.35 -17.77
C SER A 247 67.66 -78.76 -18.25
N LYS A 248 66.40 -78.96 -18.68
CA LYS A 248 65.93 -80.24 -19.25
C LYS A 248 66.71 -80.62 -20.51
N GLU A 249 66.93 -79.67 -21.41
CA GLU A 249 67.71 -79.86 -22.64
C GLU A 249 69.18 -80.21 -22.32
N ALA A 250 69.78 -79.56 -21.34
CA ALA A 250 71.13 -79.87 -20.88
C ALA A 250 71.23 -81.27 -20.26
N GLU A 251 70.27 -81.67 -19.44
CA GLU A 251 70.20 -83.03 -18.90
C GLU A 251 70.00 -84.09 -19.99
N HIS A 252 69.12 -83.82 -20.95
CA HIS A 252 68.90 -84.70 -22.10
C HIS A 252 70.19 -84.89 -22.91
N LYS A 253 70.87 -83.78 -23.27
CA LYS A 253 72.18 -83.82 -23.95
C LYS A 253 73.21 -84.61 -23.16
N ARG A 254 73.30 -84.40 -21.84
CA ARG A 254 74.21 -85.14 -20.96
C ARG A 254 73.90 -86.64 -20.96
N LEU A 255 72.63 -87.01 -20.94
CA LEU A 255 72.18 -88.41 -20.98
C LEU A 255 72.50 -89.05 -22.34
N CYS A 256 72.19 -88.36 -23.45
CA CYS A 256 72.54 -88.78 -24.80
C CYS A 256 74.04 -88.98 -24.96
N GLN A 257 74.87 -88.04 -24.48
CA GLN A 257 76.33 -88.18 -24.47
C GLN A 257 76.78 -89.42 -23.68
N LYS A 258 76.21 -89.66 -22.49
CA LYS A 258 76.52 -90.83 -21.66
C LYS A 258 76.20 -92.16 -22.38
N TYR A 259 75.03 -92.25 -23.03
CA TYR A 259 74.66 -93.44 -23.81
C TYR A 259 75.47 -93.58 -25.10
N ALA A 260 75.76 -92.48 -25.79
CA ALA A 260 76.62 -92.48 -26.98
C ALA A 260 78.01 -93.01 -26.63
N VAL A 261 78.62 -92.58 -25.52
CA VAL A 261 79.90 -93.11 -25.02
C VAL A 261 79.82 -94.61 -24.72
N ARG A 262 78.73 -95.09 -24.10
CA ARG A 262 78.52 -96.52 -23.83
C ARG A 262 78.35 -97.33 -25.11
N LEU A 263 77.56 -96.85 -26.07
CA LEU A 263 77.38 -97.47 -27.38
C LEU A 263 78.70 -97.51 -28.15
N GLN A 264 79.47 -96.41 -28.14
CA GLN A 264 80.79 -96.35 -28.76
C GLN A 264 81.75 -97.35 -28.13
N ALA A 265 81.81 -97.44 -26.80
CA ALA A 265 82.64 -98.41 -26.09
C ALA A 265 82.19 -99.86 -26.36
N TRP A 266 80.88 -100.13 -26.36
CA TRP A 266 80.31 -101.43 -26.69
C TRP A 266 80.67 -101.85 -28.12
N TRP A 267 80.43 -100.97 -29.10
CA TRP A 267 80.76 -101.21 -30.50
C TRP A 267 82.25 -101.48 -30.69
N ARG A 268 83.13 -100.67 -30.08
CA ARG A 268 84.58 -100.90 -30.08
C ARG A 268 84.92 -102.27 -29.47
N GLY A 269 84.30 -102.65 -28.36
CA GLY A 269 84.47 -103.96 -27.75
C GLY A 269 83.97 -105.13 -28.61
N VAL A 270 82.85 -104.96 -29.32
CA VAL A 270 82.33 -105.95 -30.29
C VAL A 270 83.27 -106.07 -31.49
N MET A 271 83.75 -104.95 -32.04
CA MET A 271 84.73 -104.96 -33.13
C MET A 271 85.99 -105.73 -32.74
N VAL A 272 86.49 -105.56 -31.51
CA VAL A 272 87.65 -106.31 -30.99
C VAL A 272 87.33 -107.80 -30.81
N ARG A 273 86.18 -108.16 -30.22
CA ARG A 273 85.81 -109.57 -29.94
C ARG A 273 85.45 -110.37 -31.19
N LYS A 274 84.75 -109.77 -32.15
CA LYS A 274 84.37 -110.41 -33.42
C LYS A 274 85.42 -110.24 -34.52
N GLY A 275 86.48 -109.45 -34.28
CA GLY A 275 87.55 -109.25 -35.24
C GLY A 275 87.15 -108.40 -36.46
N PHE A 276 86.18 -107.50 -36.30
CA PHE A 276 85.82 -106.55 -37.35
C PHE A 276 86.80 -105.36 -37.38
N GLY A 277 87.25 -104.98 -38.57
CA GLY A 277 88.25 -103.91 -38.76
C GLY A 277 89.68 -104.35 -38.45
N PRO A 278 90.62 -103.43 -38.14
CA PRO A 278 92.05 -103.70 -37.99
C PRO A 278 92.44 -104.56 -36.76
N PHE A 279 91.44 -105.11 -36.04
CA PHE A 279 91.60 -105.99 -34.87
C PHE A 279 91.25 -107.45 -35.18
N GLY A 280 90.85 -107.76 -36.41
CA GLY A 280 90.77 -109.14 -36.89
C GLY A 280 92.13 -109.82 -36.79
N LYS A 281 92.15 -111.07 -36.32
CA LYS A 281 93.36 -111.91 -36.31
C LYS A 281 93.74 -112.22 -37.76
N ASP A 282 94.48 -111.31 -38.38
CA ASP A 282 95.21 -111.61 -39.61
C ASP A 282 96.35 -112.57 -39.28
N LYS A 283 96.09 -113.84 -39.59
CA LYS A 283 97.12 -114.83 -39.79
C LYS A 283 97.99 -114.37 -40.97
N ASN A 284 99.26 -114.06 -40.68
CA ASN A 284 100.40 -114.09 -41.60
C ASN A 284 100.40 -113.14 -42.81
N LYS A 285 101.34 -112.17 -42.82
CA LYS A 285 102.58 -112.28 -43.64
C LYS A 285 103.54 -111.11 -43.45
N LYS A 286 104.84 -111.48 -43.41
CA LYS A 286 106.05 -110.64 -43.47
C LYS A 286 106.23 -110.03 -44.87
N SER A 287 106.67 -108.77 -44.98
CA SER A 287 108.07 -108.41 -45.34
C SER A 287 108.25 -106.97 -45.91
N LYS A 288 109.20 -106.26 -45.27
CA LYS A 288 110.19 -105.27 -45.74
C LYS A 288 110.00 -104.49 -47.07
N GLY A 289 110.07 -103.15 -46.94
CA GLY A 289 110.61 -102.20 -47.93
C GLY A 289 110.76 -100.79 -47.30
N LYS A 290 111.90 -100.13 -47.46
CA LYS A 290 112.45 -99.06 -46.60
C LYS A 290 112.87 -97.83 -47.43
N LYS A 291 112.54 -96.60 -46.99
CA LYS A 291 113.38 -95.35 -46.94
C LYS A 291 112.49 -94.14 -46.56
N LYS A 292 112.68 -93.54 -45.37
CA LYS A 292 113.49 -92.32 -45.04
C LYS A 292 112.87 -91.03 -45.63
N ALA A 293 112.67 -89.91 -44.91
CA ALA A 293 113.28 -89.41 -43.67
C ALA A 293 112.48 -88.25 -43.00
N ALA A 294 112.72 -88.09 -41.68
CA ALA A 294 112.86 -86.84 -40.89
C ALA A 294 111.65 -85.85 -40.82
N LYS A 295 111.36 -85.09 -39.75
CA LYS A 295 112.08 -84.67 -38.53
C LYS A 295 111.08 -83.92 -37.61
N GLY A 296 111.38 -83.85 -36.30
CA GLY A 296 110.96 -82.78 -35.37
C GLY A 296 109.58 -82.92 -34.69
N SER A 297 109.46 -83.28 -33.42
CA SER A 297 109.75 -82.51 -32.17
C SER A 297 108.54 -81.76 -31.61
N LYS A 298 107.96 -82.31 -30.53
CA LYS A 298 107.18 -81.64 -29.45
C LYS A 298 107.96 -80.41 -28.89
N PRO A 299 107.39 -79.44 -28.11
CA PRO A 299 106.35 -79.64 -27.06
C PRO A 299 105.37 -78.45 -26.74
N LYS A 300 104.42 -78.71 -25.82
CA LYS A 300 103.81 -77.83 -24.76
C LYS A 300 103.47 -76.35 -25.07
N SER A 301 102.24 -75.90 -24.75
CA SER A 301 101.88 -75.28 -23.44
C SER A 301 100.57 -74.46 -23.46
N LYS A 302 99.91 -74.42 -22.27
CA LYS A 302 99.10 -73.32 -21.67
C LYS A 302 97.64 -73.02 -22.12
N THR A 303 96.69 -73.43 -21.26
CA THR A 303 95.53 -72.63 -20.75
C THR A 303 96.02 -71.28 -20.14
N PRO A 304 95.20 -70.24 -19.80
CA PRO A 304 93.74 -70.15 -19.58
C PRO A 304 93.06 -68.80 -20.00
N THR A 305 91.84 -68.54 -19.46
CA THR A 305 91.19 -67.25 -19.09
C THR A 305 90.09 -66.58 -19.96
N LYS A 306 88.85 -66.67 -19.43
CA LYS A 306 87.91 -65.59 -19.00
C LYS A 306 87.89 -64.23 -19.72
N LYS A 307 86.69 -63.81 -20.16
CA LYS A 307 85.89 -62.59 -19.78
C LYS A 307 84.74 -62.43 -20.80
N VAL A 308 83.45 -62.44 -20.45
CA VAL A 308 82.64 -61.45 -19.70
C VAL A 308 82.50 -60.09 -20.41
N LYS A 309 81.25 -59.80 -20.78
CA LYS A 309 80.55 -58.50 -21.03
C LYS A 309 81.04 -57.60 -22.17
N LYS A 310 80.13 -57.25 -23.08
CA LYS A 310 79.13 -56.19 -22.88
C LYS A 310 77.92 -56.45 -23.75
#